data_AF-A6FGP7-F1
#
_entry.id   AF-A6FGP7-F1
#
_cell.length_a   1.000
_cell.length_b   1.000
_cell.length_c   1.000
_cell.angle_alpha   90.00
_cell.angle_beta   90.00
_cell.angle_gamma   90.00
#
_symmetry.space_group_name_H-M   'P 1'
#
loop_
_entity.id
_entity.type
_entity.pdbx_description
1 polymer ?
#
loop_
_entity_poly.entity_id
_entity_poly.type
_entity_poly.pdbx_seq_one_letter_code
_entity_poly.pdbx_strand_id
1 'polypeptide(L)'
;MPNLSLFFKFALASICLLLIIYFVHFNVSYFPFLSKDQADWASFGSFFGGTTGPLLAFLAYSGVKQQLLEQRQTIKQQAEDIAFEQHINRIKDSFESVNLLSINSVKPLENHLNINIETCLRSRLKDAIVISNSSAILNDIIHASRLIQSAAFIFQQYIYLINQSTKNLSEQTPLNEHRWCAIATWREFEKRALLINLLAVKAERELLKPNPDLYEHELKEIVMCIASYENWERDWKRMDIGF
;
A
#
# COMPACT_ATOMS: atom_id res chain seq x y z
N MET A 1 -6.20 15.45 -29.65
CA MET A 1 -4.85 15.78 -30.12
C MET A 1 -4.96 16.24 -31.57
N PRO A 2 -4.55 17.47 -31.94
CA PRO A 2 -4.54 17.86 -33.35
C PRO A 2 -3.61 16.92 -34.12
N ASN A 3 -4.09 16.39 -35.25
CA ASN A 3 -3.33 15.44 -36.05
C ASN A 3 -2.05 16.14 -36.55
N LEU A 4 -0.90 15.75 -35.99
CA LEU A 4 0.42 16.30 -36.34
C LEU A 4 0.66 16.29 -37.85
N SER A 5 0.11 15.30 -38.56
CA SER A 5 0.14 15.17 -40.02
C SER A 5 -0.62 16.27 -40.78
N LEU A 6 -1.65 16.89 -40.18
CA LEU A 6 -2.44 17.95 -40.80
C LEU A 6 -1.73 19.30 -40.72
N PHE A 7 -1.03 19.57 -39.61
CA PHE A 7 -0.19 20.76 -39.45
C PHE A 7 0.96 20.77 -40.46
N PHE A 8 1.68 19.65 -40.63
CA PHE A 8 2.77 19.56 -41.61
C PHE A 8 2.29 19.74 -43.06
N LYS A 9 1.14 19.17 -43.42
CA LYS A 9 0.53 19.36 -44.75
C LYS A 9 0.17 20.83 -44.99
N PHE A 10 -0.39 21.51 -44.00
CA PHE A 10 -0.74 22.92 -44.08
C PHE A 10 0.49 23.81 -44.23
N ALA A 11 1.55 23.56 -43.45
CA ALA A 11 2.81 24.30 -43.53
C ALA A 11 3.46 24.13 -44.92
N LEU A 12 3.52 22.90 -45.42
CA LEU A 12 4.10 22.60 -46.73
C LEU A 12 3.30 23.26 -47.87
N ALA A 13 1.97 23.17 -47.82
CA ALA A 13 1.09 23.83 -48.80
C ALA A 13 1.27 25.36 -48.79
N SER A 14 1.42 25.96 -47.61
CA SER A 14 1.64 27.41 -47.46
C SER A 14 2.98 27.86 -48.04
N ILE A 15 4.05 27.08 -47.83
CA ILE A 15 5.37 27.36 -48.40
C ILE A 15 5.33 27.23 -49.94
N CYS A 16 4.73 26.15 -50.45
CA CYS A 16 4.59 25.96 -51.89
C CYS A 16 3.75 27.08 -52.54
N LEU A 17 2.66 27.51 -51.89
CA LEU A 17 1.82 28.59 -52.37
C LEU A 17 2.59 29.92 -52.45
N LEU A 18 3.37 30.25 -51.40
CA LEU A 18 4.21 31.46 -51.38
C LEU A 18 5.26 31.44 -52.50
N LEU A 19 5.90 30.29 -52.75
CA LEU A 19 6.87 30.13 -53.84
C LEU A 19 6.23 30.27 -55.22
N ILE A 20 5.02 29.73 -55.41
CA ILE A 20 4.26 29.87 -56.66
C ILE A 20 3.89 31.33 -56.90
N ILE A 21 3.37 32.03 -55.88
CA ILE A 21 3.01 33.45 -55.98
C ILE A 21 4.24 34.30 -56.33
N TYR A 22 5.37 34.05 -55.67
CA TYR A 22 6.64 34.71 -55.96
C TYR A 22 7.08 34.46 -57.41
N PHE A 23 7.06 33.21 -57.87
CA PHE A 23 7.47 32.86 -59.22
C PHE A 23 6.58 33.52 -60.29
N VAL A 24 5.25 33.47 -60.12
CA VAL A 24 4.29 34.07 -61.04
C VAL A 24 4.46 35.59 -61.11
N HIS A 25 4.64 36.25 -59.95
CA HIS A 25 4.78 37.70 -59.87
C HIS A 25 6.00 38.24 -60.63
N PHE A 26 7.12 37.53 -60.56
CA PHE A 26 8.38 37.98 -61.18
C PHE A 26 8.64 37.43 -62.59
N ASN A 27 8.07 36.28 -62.98
CA ASN A 27 8.39 35.62 -64.26
C ASN A 27 7.22 35.55 -65.26
N VAL A 28 5.96 35.66 -64.82
CA VAL A 28 4.79 35.39 -65.67
C VAL A 28 3.88 36.61 -65.81
N SER A 29 3.47 37.22 -64.70
CA SER A 29 2.57 38.36 -64.73
C SER A 29 2.74 39.24 -63.50
N TYR A 30 2.90 40.54 -63.73
CA TYR A 30 3.06 41.51 -62.67
C TYR A 30 1.73 41.79 -61.96
N PHE A 31 1.74 41.73 -60.63
CA PHE A 31 0.59 42.09 -59.80
C PHE A 31 0.74 43.55 -59.36
N PRO A 32 -0.17 44.46 -59.75
CA PRO A 32 -0.02 45.91 -59.51
C PRO A 32 -0.04 46.33 -58.03
N PHE A 33 -0.45 45.44 -57.13
CA PHE A 33 -0.49 45.71 -55.69
C PHE A 33 0.77 45.23 -54.94
N LEU A 34 1.73 44.59 -55.63
CA LEU A 34 2.95 44.03 -55.04
C LEU A 34 4.20 44.76 -55.59
N SER A 35 5.24 44.90 -54.75
CA SER A 35 6.46 45.61 -55.16
C SER A 35 7.19 44.87 -56.27
N LYS A 36 7.64 45.64 -57.28
CA LYS A 36 8.49 45.18 -58.39
C LYS A 36 9.93 44.93 -57.97
N ASP A 37 10.35 45.51 -56.86
CA ASP A 37 11.73 45.47 -56.43
C ASP A 37 11.98 44.23 -55.56
N GLN A 38 12.86 43.36 -56.04
CA GLN A 38 13.25 42.14 -55.32
C GLN A 38 13.83 42.46 -53.93
N ALA A 39 14.43 43.64 -53.77
CA ALA A 39 14.97 44.13 -52.49
C ALA A 39 13.89 44.31 -51.42
N ASP A 40 12.67 44.71 -51.79
CA ASP A 40 11.57 44.91 -50.85
C ASP A 40 11.05 43.57 -50.31
N TRP A 41 10.99 42.54 -51.18
CA TRP A 41 10.62 41.18 -50.79
C TRP A 41 11.66 40.52 -49.88
N ALA A 42 12.94 40.75 -50.17
CA ALA A 42 14.02 40.31 -49.29
C ALA A 42 13.92 40.99 -47.91
N SER A 43 13.68 42.30 -47.88
CA SER A 43 13.51 43.08 -46.64
C SER A 43 12.28 42.63 -45.83
N PHE A 44 11.16 42.36 -46.50
CA PHE A 44 9.95 41.81 -45.88
C PHE A 44 10.21 40.42 -45.28
N GLY A 45 10.86 39.53 -46.02
CA GLY A 45 11.24 38.21 -45.53
C GLY A 45 12.17 38.28 -44.32
N SER A 46 13.15 39.19 -44.35
CA SER A 46 14.07 39.43 -43.22
C SER A 46 13.35 40.01 -42.00
N PHE A 47 12.42 40.94 -42.17
CA PHE A 47 11.62 41.49 -41.07
C PHE A 47 10.70 40.42 -40.47
N PHE A 48 9.95 39.69 -41.31
CA PHE A 48 9.04 38.65 -40.86
C PHE A 48 9.79 37.52 -40.17
N GLY A 49 10.88 37.01 -40.75
CA GLY A 49 11.75 35.99 -40.16
C GLY A 49 12.45 36.48 -38.88
N GLY A 50 12.92 37.72 -38.87
CA GLY A 50 13.57 38.35 -37.71
C GLY A 50 12.63 38.57 -36.52
N THR A 51 11.33 38.77 -36.77
CA THR A 51 10.33 38.98 -35.71
C THR A 51 9.65 37.69 -35.27
N THR A 52 9.40 36.76 -36.21
CA THR A 52 8.80 35.45 -35.88
C THR A 52 9.77 34.52 -35.18
N GLY A 53 11.07 34.59 -35.45
CA GLY A 53 12.09 33.79 -34.75
C GLY A 53 12.03 33.93 -33.22
N PRO A 54 12.14 35.15 -32.67
CA PRO A 54 12.00 35.41 -31.23
C PRO A 54 10.63 34.99 -30.67
N LEU A 55 9.54 35.19 -31.43
CA LEU A 55 8.19 34.83 -30.99
C LEU A 55 8.00 33.31 -30.92
N LEU A 56 8.51 32.58 -31.91
CA LEU A 56 8.55 31.11 -31.89
C LEU A 56 9.45 30.57 -30.78
N ALA A 57 10.60 31.22 -30.53
CA ALA A 57 11.49 30.85 -29.42
C ALA A 57 10.79 31.05 -28.07
N PHE A 58 10.03 32.13 -27.88
CA PHE A 58 9.25 32.37 -26.68
C PHE A 58 8.13 31.32 -26.48
N LEU A 59 7.42 30.95 -27.55
CA LEU A 59 6.40 29.91 -27.51
C LEU A 59 7.01 28.53 -27.21
N ALA A 60 8.14 28.20 -27.82
CA ALA A 60 8.87 26.97 -27.55
C ALA A 60 9.34 26.90 -26.09
N TYR A 61 9.91 27.98 -25.57
CA TYR A 61 10.28 28.09 -24.15
C TYR A 61 9.08 27.90 -23.22
N SER A 62 7.95 28.53 -23.54
CA SER A 62 6.72 28.40 -22.75
C SER A 62 6.18 26.97 -22.75
N GLY A 63 6.22 26.29 -23.90
CA GLY A 63 5.86 24.87 -24.02
C GLY A 63 6.76 23.96 -23.20
N VAL A 64 8.08 24.15 -23.28
CA VAL A 64 9.05 23.39 -22.47
C VAL A 64 8.83 23.63 -20.97
N LYS A 65 8.56 24.87 -20.56
CA LYS A 65 8.25 25.20 -19.17
C LYS A 65 7.00 24.48 -18.67
N GLN A 66 5.93 24.47 -19.46
CA GLN A 66 4.70 23.75 -19.10
C GLN A 66 4.95 22.24 -19.01
N GLN A 67 5.65 21.66 -19.99
CA GLN A 67 6.02 20.25 -19.98
C GLN A 67 6.83 19.89 -18.73
N LEU A 68 7.76 20.75 -18.31
CA LEU A 68 8.56 20.54 -17.11
C LEU A 68 7.70 20.59 -15.83
N LEU A 69 6.70 21.48 -15.77
CA LEU A 69 5.77 21.54 -14.65
C LEU A 69 4.91 20.27 -14.55
N GLU A 70 4.36 19.81 -15.67
CA GLU A 70 3.60 18.56 -15.74
C GLU A 70 4.48 17.36 -15.37
N GLN A 71 5.71 17.28 -15.89
CA GLN A 71 6.67 16.24 -15.52
C GLN A 71 7.00 16.23 -14.02
N ARG A 72 7.22 17.41 -13.41
CA ARG A 72 7.48 17.51 -11.97
C ARG A 72 6.30 17.01 -11.13
N GLN A 73 5.08 17.34 -11.54
CA GLN A 73 3.87 16.89 -10.86
C GLN A 73 3.71 15.37 -10.96
N THR A 74 3.93 14.80 -12.14
CA THR A 74 3.89 13.34 -12.35
C THR A 74 4.96 12.63 -11.53
N ILE A 75 6.20 13.14 -11.49
CA ILE A 75 7.27 12.56 -10.67
C ILE A 75 6.89 12.58 -9.19
N LYS A 76 6.28 13.68 -8.71
CA LYS A 76 5.85 13.78 -7.32
C LYS A 76 4.75 12.76 -7.00
N GLN A 77 3.74 12.64 -7.85
CA GLN A 77 2.68 11.63 -7.69
C GLN A 77 3.24 10.21 -7.71
N GLN A 78 4.11 9.90 -8.67
CA GLN A 78 4.78 8.60 -8.74
C GLN A 78 5.60 8.31 -7.47
N ALA A 79 6.30 9.31 -6.91
CA ALA A 79 7.04 9.13 -5.67
C ALA A 79 6.13 8.85 -4.46
N GLU A 80 4.96 9.50 -4.40
CA GLU A 80 3.95 9.25 -3.37
C GLU A 80 3.34 7.84 -3.51
N ASP A 81 3.01 7.41 -4.73
CA ASP A 81 2.48 6.07 -5.00
C ASP A 81 3.50 4.97 -4.66
N ILE A 82 4.76 5.14 -5.08
CA ILE A 82 5.85 4.21 -4.74
C ILE A 82 6.05 4.13 -3.22
N ALA A 83 6.02 5.26 -2.52
CA ALA A 83 6.17 5.27 -1.06
C ALA A 83 5.01 4.54 -0.37
N PHE A 84 3.78 4.71 -0.87
CA PHE A 84 2.61 4.01 -0.38
C PHE A 84 2.70 2.49 -0.63
N GLU A 85 3.02 2.06 -1.86
CA GLU A 85 3.21 0.65 -2.19
C GLU A 85 4.31 0.00 -1.34
N GLN A 86 5.45 0.68 -1.18
CA GLN A 86 6.53 0.21 -0.30
C GLN A 86 6.06 0.08 1.15
N HIS A 87 5.24 1.01 1.63
CA HIS A 87 4.70 0.94 2.98
C HIS A 87 3.77 -0.27 3.15
N ILE A 88 2.84 -0.48 2.21
CA ILE A 88 1.95 -1.64 2.22
C ILE A 88 2.73 -2.96 2.16
N ASN A 89 3.72 -3.05 1.28
CA ASN A 89 4.56 -4.26 1.17
C ASN A 89 5.33 -4.54 2.47
N ARG A 90 5.93 -3.52 3.09
CA ARG A 90 6.60 -3.69 4.40
C ARG A 90 5.67 -4.22 5.48
N ILE A 91 4.43 -3.72 5.53
CA ILE A 91 3.44 -4.16 6.51
C ILE A 91 3.02 -5.60 6.23
N LYS A 92 2.82 -5.96 4.95
CA LYS A 92 2.53 -7.33 4.54
C LYS A 92 3.65 -8.29 4.93
N ASP A 93 4.90 -7.94 4.64
CA ASP A 93 6.06 -8.77 5.00
C ASP A 93 6.19 -8.93 6.53
N SER A 94 5.92 -7.85 7.27
CA SER A 94 5.91 -7.86 8.74
C SER A 94 4.80 -8.74 9.28
N PHE A 95 3.61 -8.67 8.68
CA PHE A 95 2.46 -9.50 9.00
C PHE A 95 2.76 -10.98 8.79
N GLU A 96 3.30 -11.35 7.62
CA GLU A 96 3.64 -12.74 7.29
C GLU A 96 4.70 -13.28 8.25
N SER A 97 5.76 -12.49 8.47
CA SER A 97 6.85 -12.84 9.40
C SER A 97 6.33 -13.06 10.83
N VAL A 98 5.50 -12.15 11.34
CA VAL A 98 4.99 -12.24 12.71
C VAL A 98 3.93 -13.32 12.85
N ASN A 99 3.12 -13.58 11.82
CA ASN A 99 2.22 -14.72 11.82
C ASN A 99 2.99 -16.06 11.92
N LEU A 100 4.09 -16.21 11.17
CA LEU A 100 4.96 -17.39 11.29
C LEU A 100 5.60 -17.51 12.67
N LEU A 101 6.06 -16.41 13.26
CA LEU A 101 6.59 -16.40 14.63
C LEU A 101 5.52 -16.78 15.65
N SER A 102 4.28 -16.28 15.49
CA SER A 102 3.14 -16.65 16.33
C SER A 102 2.85 -18.14 16.25
N ILE A 103 2.83 -18.73 15.04
CA ILE A 103 2.66 -20.18 14.86
C ILE A 103 3.77 -20.95 15.59
N ASN A 104 5.03 -20.58 15.32
CA ASN A 104 6.18 -21.29 15.89
C ASN A 104 6.25 -21.16 17.42
N SER A 105 5.76 -20.07 17.99
CA SER A 105 5.74 -19.85 19.44
C SER A 105 4.81 -20.81 20.19
N VAL A 106 3.78 -21.32 19.52
CA VAL A 106 2.79 -22.20 20.14
C VAL A 106 3.13 -23.69 19.94
N LYS A 107 4.00 -24.03 18.98
CA LYS A 107 4.46 -25.42 18.74
C LYS A 107 5.00 -26.14 19.98
N PRO A 108 5.79 -25.51 20.88
CA PRO A 108 6.21 -26.17 22.12
C PRO A 108 5.02 -26.57 23.00
N LEU A 109 4.02 -25.70 23.10
CA LEU A 109 2.78 -25.96 23.84
C LEU A 109 1.97 -27.07 23.19
N GLU A 110 1.86 -27.08 21.86
CA GLU A 110 1.22 -28.15 21.08
C GLU A 110 1.88 -29.51 21.33
N ASN A 111 3.22 -29.55 21.27
CA ASN A 111 3.99 -30.76 21.50
C ASN A 111 3.82 -31.26 22.95
N HIS A 112 3.82 -30.36 23.92
CA HIS A 112 3.62 -30.72 25.33
C HIS A 112 2.21 -31.27 25.59
N LEU A 113 1.20 -30.72 24.93
CA LEU A 113 -0.19 -31.14 25.03
C LEU A 113 -0.55 -32.31 24.11
N ASN A 114 0.35 -32.68 23.18
CA ASN A 114 0.12 -33.63 22.10
C ASN A 114 -1.14 -33.31 21.28
N ILE A 115 -1.31 -32.03 20.92
CA ILE A 115 -2.43 -31.52 20.11
C ILE A 115 -1.93 -30.81 18.85
N ASN A 116 -2.81 -30.66 17.87
CA ASN A 116 -2.63 -29.77 16.73
C ASN A 116 -3.77 -28.75 16.74
N ILE A 117 -3.49 -27.47 16.95
CA ILE A 117 -4.50 -26.42 17.16
C ILE A 117 -5.35 -26.19 15.92
N GLU A 118 -4.78 -26.33 14.72
CA GLU A 118 -5.50 -26.07 13.47
C GLU A 118 -6.70 -27.03 13.32
N THR A 119 -6.53 -28.26 13.78
CA THR A 119 -7.51 -29.36 13.66
C THR A 119 -8.24 -29.72 14.97
N CYS A 120 -7.80 -29.19 16.11
CA CYS A 120 -8.35 -29.55 17.41
C CYS A 120 -9.73 -28.90 17.67
N LEU A 121 -10.69 -29.71 18.10
CA LEU A 121 -11.99 -29.21 18.59
C LEU A 121 -11.84 -28.57 19.97
N ARG A 122 -12.64 -27.53 20.23
CA ARG A 122 -12.63 -26.78 21.50
C ARG A 122 -12.88 -27.67 22.74
N SER A 123 -13.63 -28.76 22.62
CA SER A 123 -13.83 -29.73 23.71
C SER A 123 -12.53 -30.47 24.06
N ARG A 124 -11.86 -31.04 23.06
CA ARG A 124 -10.57 -31.74 23.22
C ARG A 124 -9.47 -30.84 23.76
N LEU A 125 -9.50 -29.57 23.39
CA LEU A 125 -8.58 -28.56 23.93
C LEU A 125 -8.66 -28.49 25.46
N LYS A 126 -9.89 -28.41 26.01
CA LYS A 126 -10.10 -28.32 27.46
C LYS A 126 -9.59 -29.57 28.18
N ASP A 127 -9.83 -30.74 27.62
CA ASP A 127 -9.37 -32.01 28.21
C ASP A 127 -7.84 -32.09 28.26
N ALA A 128 -7.16 -31.72 27.17
CA ALA A 128 -5.70 -31.69 27.11
C ALA A 128 -5.09 -30.69 28.12
N ILE A 129 -5.74 -29.53 28.28
CA ILE A 129 -5.29 -28.51 29.24
C ILE A 129 -5.36 -29.02 30.67
N VAL A 130 -6.39 -29.78 31.06
CA VAL A 130 -6.52 -30.30 32.43
C VAL A 130 -5.34 -31.19 32.81
N ILE A 131 -4.82 -31.98 31.87
CA ILE A 131 -3.72 -32.94 32.11
C ILE A 131 -2.34 -32.27 32.16
N SER A 132 -2.20 -31.07 31.58
CA SER A 132 -0.91 -30.37 31.45
C SER A 132 -0.28 -29.95 32.79
N ASN A 133 1.04 -29.95 32.87
CA ASN A 133 1.75 -29.45 34.06
C ASN A 133 2.09 -27.96 33.91
N SER A 134 1.37 -27.11 34.64
CA SER A 134 1.51 -25.65 34.60
C SER A 134 2.94 -25.14 34.85
N SER A 135 3.74 -25.80 35.69
CA SER A 135 5.12 -25.37 35.97
C SER A 135 6.09 -25.66 34.82
N ALA A 136 5.84 -26.72 34.06
CA ALA A 136 6.71 -27.13 32.95
C ALA A 136 6.58 -26.22 31.72
N ILE A 137 5.40 -25.62 31.54
CA ILE A 137 5.04 -24.83 30.36
C ILE A 137 4.96 -23.32 30.63
N LEU A 138 5.19 -22.86 31.87
CA LEU A 138 5.02 -21.46 32.25
C LEU A 138 5.80 -20.48 31.35
N ASN A 139 7.08 -20.78 31.11
CA ASN A 139 7.93 -19.94 30.24
C ASN A 139 7.43 -19.95 28.80
N ASP A 140 7.00 -21.10 28.28
CA ASP A 140 6.46 -21.21 26.93
C ASP A 140 5.16 -20.41 26.78
N ILE A 141 4.30 -20.40 27.81
CA ILE A 141 3.09 -19.56 27.85
C ILE A 141 3.47 -18.08 27.78
N ILE A 142 4.44 -17.63 28.58
CA ILE A 142 4.86 -16.22 28.61
C ILE A 142 5.48 -15.81 27.28
N HIS A 143 6.37 -16.64 26.71
CA HIS A 143 6.99 -16.37 25.42
C HIS A 143 5.97 -16.33 24.29
N ALA A 144 5.06 -17.31 24.23
CA ALA A 144 4.00 -17.35 23.23
C ALA A 144 3.05 -16.15 23.39
N SER A 145 2.69 -15.78 24.63
CA SER A 145 1.86 -14.62 24.93
C SER A 145 2.43 -13.33 24.34
N ARG A 146 3.71 -13.03 24.59
CA ARG A 146 4.37 -11.81 24.07
C ARG A 146 4.36 -11.74 22.54
N LEU A 147 4.60 -12.88 21.88
CA LEU A 147 4.58 -12.96 20.42
C LEU A 147 3.17 -12.83 19.85
N ILE A 148 2.18 -13.43 20.49
CA ILE A 148 0.77 -13.25 20.12
C ILE A 148 0.31 -11.80 20.31
N GLN A 149 0.72 -11.12 21.39
CA GLN A 149 0.44 -9.69 21.58
C GLN A 149 1.03 -8.82 20.47
N SER A 150 2.29 -9.10 20.10
CA SER A 150 2.96 -8.40 19.00
C SER A 150 2.26 -8.65 17.66
N ALA A 151 1.83 -9.89 17.42
CA ALA A 151 1.06 -10.26 16.24
C ALA A 151 -0.27 -9.51 16.19
N ALA A 152 -1.03 -9.50 17.29
CA ALA A 152 -2.32 -8.82 17.40
C ALA A 152 -2.22 -7.34 16.98
N PHE A 153 -1.18 -6.65 17.46
CA PHE A 153 -0.94 -5.25 17.11
C PHE A 153 -0.75 -5.05 15.60
N ILE A 154 0.08 -5.87 14.96
CA ILE A 154 0.36 -5.77 13.52
C ILE A 154 -0.90 -6.11 12.70
N PHE A 155 -1.63 -7.15 13.10
CA PHE A 155 -2.90 -7.52 12.47
C PHE A 155 -3.91 -6.36 12.52
N GLN A 156 -4.04 -5.67 13.67
CA GLN A 156 -4.94 -4.52 13.81
C GLN A 156 -4.53 -3.36 12.88
N GLN A 157 -3.23 -3.07 12.79
CA GLN A 157 -2.71 -2.05 11.87
C GLN A 157 -2.99 -2.41 10.41
N TYR A 158 -2.79 -3.68 10.04
CA TYR A 158 -3.05 -4.16 8.68
C TYR A 158 -4.53 -4.03 8.30
N ILE A 159 -5.44 -4.44 9.19
CA ILE A 159 -6.89 -4.29 8.97
C ILE A 159 -7.29 -2.82 8.88
N TYR A 160 -6.74 -1.96 9.75
CA TYR A 160 -7.00 -0.52 9.72
C TYR A 160 -6.64 0.08 8.35
N LEU A 161 -5.46 -0.27 7.83
CA LEU A 161 -5.00 0.22 6.54
C LEU A 161 -5.83 -0.30 5.37
N ILE A 162 -6.23 -1.58 5.38
CA ILE A 162 -7.16 -2.14 4.40
C ILE A 162 -8.50 -1.40 4.44
N ASN A 163 -9.03 -1.12 5.62
CA ASN A 163 -10.30 -0.41 5.75
C ASN A 163 -10.20 1.05 5.26
N GLN A 164 -9.09 1.74 5.53
CA GLN A 164 -8.86 3.10 5.03
C GLN A 164 -8.70 3.13 3.51
N SER A 165 -7.97 2.18 2.93
CA SER A 165 -7.76 2.10 1.48
C SER A 165 -9.02 1.70 0.72
N THR A 166 -9.94 0.96 1.35
CA THR A 166 -11.22 0.54 0.74
C THR A 166 -12.38 1.51 0.97
N LYS A 167 -12.26 2.47 1.89
CA LYS A 167 -13.35 3.37 2.30
C LYS A 167 -13.98 4.18 1.16
N ASN A 168 -13.20 4.52 0.14
CA ASN A 168 -13.63 5.37 -0.98
C ASN A 168 -13.81 4.58 -2.29
N LEU A 169 -13.67 3.26 -2.28
CA LEU A 169 -13.80 2.43 -3.49
C LEU A 169 -15.27 2.03 -3.67
N SER A 170 -15.85 2.43 -4.81
CA SER A 170 -17.26 2.14 -5.16
C SER A 170 -17.48 0.75 -5.78
N GLU A 171 -16.41 0.09 -6.24
CA GLU A 171 -16.44 -1.22 -6.87
C GLU A 171 -15.77 -2.29 -6.00
N GLN A 172 -16.19 -3.55 -6.16
CA GLN A 172 -15.50 -4.68 -5.54
C GLN A 172 -14.10 -4.81 -6.17
N THR A 173 -13.05 -4.55 -5.38
CA THR A 173 -11.66 -4.61 -5.81
C THR A 173 -10.93 -5.81 -5.19
N PRO A 174 -9.74 -6.19 -5.71
CA PRO A 174 -8.86 -7.21 -5.10
C PRO A 174 -8.50 -6.93 -3.62
N LEU A 175 -8.66 -5.69 -3.14
CA LEU A 175 -8.53 -5.37 -1.71
C LEU A 175 -9.55 -6.12 -0.82
N ASN A 176 -10.67 -6.56 -1.37
CA ASN A 176 -11.60 -7.46 -0.68
C ASN A 176 -10.98 -8.85 -0.43
N GLU A 177 -10.10 -9.33 -1.31
CA GLU A 177 -9.36 -10.58 -1.10
C GLU A 177 -8.31 -10.42 0.02
N HIS A 178 -7.62 -9.27 0.06
CA HIS A 178 -6.72 -8.94 1.16
C HIS A 178 -7.45 -8.86 2.50
N ARG A 179 -8.66 -8.27 2.52
CA ARG A 179 -9.53 -8.25 3.69
C ARG A 179 -9.95 -9.66 4.11
N TRP A 180 -10.37 -10.49 3.17
CA TRP A 180 -10.76 -11.87 3.47
C TRP A 180 -9.57 -12.69 4.01
N CYS A 181 -8.39 -12.57 3.41
CA CYS A 181 -7.17 -13.23 3.87
C CYS A 181 -6.77 -12.79 5.29
N ALA A 182 -6.90 -11.49 5.58
CA ALA A 182 -6.70 -10.96 6.93
C ALA A 182 -7.69 -11.55 7.94
N ILE A 183 -8.98 -11.63 7.59
CA ILE A 183 -10.02 -12.23 8.44
C ILE A 183 -9.77 -13.73 8.65
N ALA A 184 -9.38 -14.47 7.61
CA ALA A 184 -9.09 -15.90 7.70
C ALA A 184 -7.87 -16.16 8.61
N THR A 185 -6.81 -15.38 8.44
CA THR A 185 -5.60 -15.49 9.28
C THR A 185 -5.90 -15.10 10.73
N TRP A 186 -6.81 -14.14 10.93
CA TRP A 186 -7.29 -13.73 12.25
C TRP A 186 -8.04 -14.84 13.00
N ARG A 187 -8.80 -15.70 12.31
CA ARG A 187 -9.45 -16.86 12.95
C ARG A 187 -8.45 -17.87 13.49
N GLU A 188 -7.36 -18.11 12.76
CA GLU A 188 -6.28 -18.97 13.25
C GLU A 188 -5.52 -18.31 14.42
N PHE A 189 -5.39 -16.99 14.40
CA PHE A 189 -4.87 -16.23 15.54
C PHE A 189 -5.75 -16.38 16.79
N GLU A 190 -7.08 -16.28 16.65
CA GLU A 190 -8.05 -16.44 17.74
C GLU A 190 -7.92 -17.79 18.44
N LYS A 191 -7.81 -18.89 17.69
CA LYS A 191 -7.62 -20.24 18.27
C LYS A 191 -6.35 -20.33 19.12
N ARG A 192 -5.24 -19.78 18.62
CA ARG A 192 -3.95 -19.77 19.34
C ARG A 192 -4.04 -18.91 20.61
N ALA A 193 -4.63 -17.73 20.50
CA ALA A 193 -4.84 -16.84 21.63
C ALA A 193 -5.75 -17.47 22.70
N LEU A 194 -6.79 -18.20 22.30
CA LEU A 194 -7.65 -18.95 23.21
C LEU A 194 -6.88 -20.03 23.96
N LEU A 195 -6.03 -20.81 23.28
CA LEU A 195 -5.20 -21.83 23.94
C LEU A 195 -4.31 -21.19 25.01
N ILE A 196 -3.56 -20.14 24.63
CA ILE A 196 -2.66 -19.46 25.57
C ILE A 196 -3.45 -18.92 26.76
N ASN A 197 -4.61 -18.30 26.54
CA ASN A 197 -5.43 -17.78 27.63
C ASN A 197 -5.88 -18.89 28.59
N LEU A 198 -6.33 -20.03 28.08
CA LEU A 198 -6.75 -21.14 28.95
C LEU A 198 -5.59 -21.71 29.77
N LEU A 199 -4.41 -21.84 29.17
CA LEU A 199 -3.19 -22.26 29.88
C LEU A 199 -2.74 -21.21 30.91
N ALA A 200 -2.82 -19.92 30.56
CA ALA A 200 -2.48 -18.80 31.43
C ALA A 200 -3.40 -18.74 32.66
N VAL A 201 -4.72 -18.87 32.47
CA VAL A 201 -5.70 -18.93 33.57
C VAL A 201 -5.44 -20.13 34.48
N LYS A 202 -5.07 -21.29 33.91
CA LYS A 202 -4.71 -22.47 34.69
C LYS A 202 -3.45 -22.22 35.52
N ALA A 203 -2.38 -21.72 34.89
CA ALA A 203 -1.11 -21.42 35.56
C ALA A 203 -1.28 -20.36 36.65
N GLU A 204 -2.09 -19.32 36.40
CA GLU A 204 -2.41 -18.29 37.38
C GLU A 204 -3.08 -18.90 38.63
N ARG A 205 -4.06 -19.79 38.43
CA ARG A 205 -4.84 -20.40 39.51
C ARG A 205 -4.04 -21.43 40.32
N GLU A 206 -3.30 -22.30 39.64
CA GLU A 206 -2.68 -23.48 40.26
C GLU A 206 -1.26 -23.22 40.77
N LEU A 207 -0.51 -22.32 40.13
CA LEU A 207 0.91 -22.13 40.39
C LEU A 207 1.22 -20.75 40.97
N LEU A 208 0.76 -19.67 40.33
CA LEU A 208 1.19 -18.31 40.62
C LEU A 208 0.48 -17.71 41.83
N LYS A 209 -0.86 -17.72 41.85
CA LYS A 209 -1.66 -17.18 42.98
C LYS A 209 -1.35 -17.84 44.33
N PRO A 210 -1.11 -19.16 44.41
CA PRO A 210 -0.71 -19.79 45.67
C PRO A 210 0.71 -19.44 46.13
N ASN A 211 1.60 -19.01 45.22
CA ASN A 211 3.01 -18.73 45.50
C ASN A 211 3.45 -17.35 44.98
N PRO A 212 2.82 -16.25 45.44
CA PRO A 212 3.00 -14.92 44.87
C PRO A 212 4.43 -14.38 45.02
N ASP A 213 5.10 -14.70 46.14
CA ASP A 213 6.45 -14.21 46.42
C ASP A 213 7.53 -14.86 45.54
N LEU A 214 7.27 -16.09 45.05
CA LEU A 214 8.22 -16.83 44.22
C LEU A 214 8.13 -16.46 42.73
N TYR A 215 6.94 -16.02 42.29
CA TYR A 215 6.62 -15.81 40.87
C TYR A 215 6.07 -14.40 40.60
N GLU A 216 6.54 -13.39 41.32
CA GLU A 216 5.98 -12.04 41.22
C GLU A 216 6.03 -11.49 39.78
N HIS A 217 7.10 -11.78 39.04
CA HIS A 217 7.28 -11.31 37.67
C HIS A 217 6.38 -12.07 36.69
N GLU A 218 6.37 -13.40 36.78
CA GLU A 218 5.58 -14.29 35.95
C GLU A 218 4.08 -14.07 36.15
N LEU A 219 3.66 -13.79 37.39
CA LEU A 219 2.28 -13.42 37.70
C LEU A 219 1.86 -12.14 36.95
N LYS A 220 2.71 -11.10 36.92
CA LYS A 220 2.43 -9.86 36.17
C LYS A 220 2.25 -10.15 34.67
N GLU A 221 3.16 -10.93 34.08
CA GLU A 221 3.09 -11.30 32.66
C GLU A 221 1.83 -12.10 32.32
N ILE A 222 1.46 -13.07 33.16
CA ILE A 222 0.27 -13.90 32.97
C ILE A 222 -1.01 -13.08 33.13
N VAL A 223 -1.07 -12.17 34.10
CA VAL A 223 -2.22 -11.25 34.24
C VAL A 223 -2.34 -10.34 33.01
N MET A 224 -1.22 -9.81 32.49
CA MET A 224 -1.23 -9.03 31.24
C MET A 224 -1.71 -9.86 30.04
N CYS A 225 -1.32 -11.14 29.98
CA CYS A 225 -1.78 -12.07 28.95
C CYS A 225 -3.31 -12.23 28.96
N ILE A 226 -3.86 -12.55 30.14
CA ILE A 226 -5.30 -12.75 30.33
C ILE A 226 -6.08 -11.48 29.96
N ALA A 227 -5.64 -10.32 30.47
CA ALA A 227 -6.29 -9.04 30.18
C ALA A 227 -6.23 -8.68 28.67
N SER A 228 -5.13 -9.01 28.00
CA SER A 228 -4.98 -8.79 26.56
C SER A 228 -5.97 -9.64 25.76
N TYR A 229 -6.11 -10.92 26.13
CA TYR A 229 -7.10 -11.81 25.50
C TYR A 229 -8.53 -11.30 25.67
N GLU A 230 -8.93 -10.88 26.86
CA GLU A 230 -10.28 -10.35 27.12
C GLU A 230 -10.59 -9.11 26.25
N ASN A 231 -9.59 -8.25 26.04
CA ASN A 231 -9.74 -7.10 25.15
C ASN A 231 -9.88 -7.55 23.69
N TRP A 232 -9.06 -8.49 23.25
CA TRP A 232 -9.17 -9.02 21.88
C TRP A 232 -10.52 -9.70 21.65
N GLU A 233 -10.98 -10.55 22.57
CA GLU A 233 -12.28 -11.22 22.45
C GLU A 233 -13.44 -10.22 22.33
N ARG A 234 -13.36 -9.09 23.05
CA ARG A 234 -14.32 -8.00 22.93
C ARG A 234 -14.28 -7.34 21.56
N ASP A 235 -13.09 -7.10 21.02
CA ASP A 235 -12.91 -6.50 19.69
C ASP A 235 -13.36 -7.46 18.57
N TRP A 236 -13.08 -8.76 18.72
CA TRP A 236 -13.53 -9.83 17.81
C TRP A 236 -15.05 -9.83 17.68
N LYS A 237 -15.75 -9.86 18.82
CA LYS A 237 -17.22 -9.80 18.88
C LYS A 237 -17.79 -8.54 18.20
N ARG A 238 -17.09 -7.39 18.30
CA ARG A 238 -17.50 -6.15 17.62
C ARG A 238 -17.33 -6.21 16.10
N MET A 239 -16.36 -6.97 15.62
CA MET A 239 -16.08 -7.14 14.20
C MET A 239 -16.97 -8.19 13.53
N ASP A 240 -17.85 -8.86 14.30
CA ASP A 240 -18.62 -10.04 13.86
C ASP A 240 -17.72 -11.19 13.37
N ILE A 241 -16.52 -11.26 13.97
CA ILE A 241 -15.52 -12.30 13.72
C ILE A 241 -15.33 -13.00 15.06
N GLY A 242 -15.79 -14.25 15.21
CA GLY A 242 -15.59 -15.01 16.45
C GLY A 242 -15.83 -16.51 16.26
N PHE A 243 -15.21 -17.30 17.14
CA PHE A 243 -15.24 -18.77 17.15
C PHE A 243 -16.23 -19.36 18.18
#